data_AF-A0A7K0A679-F1
#
_entry.id   AF-A0A7K0A679-F1
#
_cell.length_a   1.000
_cell.length_b   1.000
_cell.length_c   1.000
_cell.angle_alpha   90.00
_cell.angle_beta   90.00
_cell.angle_gamma   90.00
#
_symmetry.space_group_name_H-M   'P 1'
#
loop_
_entity.id
_entity.type
_entity.pdbx_description
1 polymer ?
#
loop_
_entity_poly.entity_id
_entity_poly.type
_entity_poly.pdbx_seq_one_letter_code
_entity_poly.pdbx_strand_id
1 'polypeptide(L)'
;MTQEVPMADLTTNLKLTTELEAINTLLRCIGEGPVSDVDSPQNISAMNGLKTLRRVSREVQTAGWYFNSEYDVTLSKDQDGKIPVGNDVLEIDSYGSDKSTDVTRRGGFLYNLSDNTFVFAGSIKVELIRFLSFEDIPESARTYIVIKAGREFAHQEIGASDGLGGFGFNEADEARSLIILKNHEGNNADHNILTGSRGTLKVIDRTGLIGGMMQFNTIGR
;
A
#
# COMPACT_ATOMS: atom_id res chain seq x y z
N MET A 1 -17.41 52.35 13.60
CA MET A 1 -16.14 51.60 13.57
C MET A 1 -16.46 50.20 14.05
N THR A 2 -16.92 49.36 13.12
CA THR A 2 -17.29 47.96 13.34
C THR A 2 -16.00 47.17 13.55
N GLN A 3 -15.78 46.72 14.78
CA GLN A 3 -14.69 45.80 15.08
C GLN A 3 -15.17 44.42 14.65
N GLU A 4 -14.69 43.95 13.50
CA GLU A 4 -14.81 42.53 13.15
C GLU A 4 -13.99 41.74 14.15
N VAL A 5 -14.67 40.94 14.98
CA VAL A 5 -14.02 39.94 15.82
C VAL A 5 -13.58 38.83 14.87
N PRO A 6 -12.27 38.58 14.67
CA PRO A 6 -11.83 37.47 13.85
C PRO A 6 -12.30 36.18 14.53
N MET A 7 -13.19 35.45 13.86
CA MET A 7 -13.46 34.05 14.18
C MET A 7 -12.14 33.32 13.97
N ALA A 8 -11.40 33.09 15.07
CA ALA A 8 -10.27 32.19 15.05
C ALA A 8 -10.78 30.85 14.54
N ASP A 9 -10.33 30.51 13.33
CA ASP A 9 -10.69 29.28 12.65
C ASP A 9 -10.11 28.11 13.44
N LEU A 10 -10.94 27.53 14.32
CA LEU A 10 -10.63 26.34 15.12
C LEU A 10 -10.45 25.08 14.25
N THR A 11 -10.47 25.20 12.91
CA THR A 11 -10.14 24.10 11.99
C THR A 11 -8.64 24.03 11.64
N THR A 12 -7.83 24.97 12.09
CA THR A 12 -6.42 25.15 11.67
C THR A 12 -5.41 24.11 12.17
N ASN A 13 -5.81 23.03 12.84
CA ASN A 13 -4.86 21.98 13.24
C ASN A 13 -5.43 20.56 13.22
N LEU A 14 -6.28 20.25 12.24
CA LEU A 14 -6.60 18.86 11.89
C LEU A 14 -5.74 18.46 10.70
N LYS A 15 -4.53 17.99 10.98
CA LYS A 15 -3.63 17.39 9.99
C LYS A 15 -3.64 15.87 10.14
N LEU A 16 -3.45 15.18 9.02
CA LEU A 16 -3.22 13.74 9.03
C LEU A 16 -1.95 13.44 9.82
N THR A 17 -1.86 12.23 10.39
CA THR A 17 -0.73 11.85 11.23
C THR A 17 0.59 12.03 10.47
N THR A 18 1.47 12.89 10.98
CA THR A 18 2.78 13.16 10.38
C THR A 18 3.83 12.14 10.84
N GLU A 19 4.98 12.06 10.16
CA GLU A 19 6.09 11.18 10.58
C GLU A 19 6.58 11.56 12.00
N LEU A 20 6.57 12.85 12.34
CA LEU A 20 6.95 13.33 13.67
C LEU A 20 5.96 12.90 14.75
N GLU A 21 4.65 13.01 14.49
CA GLU A 21 3.62 12.57 15.44
C GLU A 21 3.64 11.05 15.64
N ALA A 22 3.91 10.30 14.57
CA ALA A 22 4.14 8.86 14.64
C ALA A 22 5.31 8.54 15.57
N ILE A 23 6.46 9.18 15.40
CA ILE A 23 7.64 8.95 16.27
C ILE A 23 7.36 9.33 17.71
N ASN A 24 6.71 10.47 17.94
CA ASN A 24 6.34 10.89 19.29
C ASN A 24 5.37 9.90 19.95
N THR A 25 4.52 9.24 19.17
CA THR A 25 3.68 8.14 19.65
C THR A 25 4.51 6.92 20.04
N LEU A 26 5.52 6.55 19.23
CA LEU A 26 6.45 5.45 19.55
C LEU A 26 7.26 5.70 20.82
N LEU A 27 7.80 6.91 20.98
CA LEU A 27 8.55 7.32 22.18
C LEU A 27 7.68 7.28 23.43
N ARG A 28 6.41 7.69 23.31
CA ARG A 28 5.47 7.62 24.41
C ARG A 28 5.20 6.19 24.89
N CYS A 29 5.24 5.20 24.00
CA CYS A 29 5.08 3.78 24.38
C CYS A 29 6.18 3.28 25.31
N ILE A 30 7.40 3.82 25.20
CA ILE A 30 8.53 3.49 26.08
C ILE A 30 8.67 4.44 27.27
N GLY A 31 7.78 5.44 27.39
CA GLY A 31 7.80 6.42 28.48
C GLY A 31 8.78 7.59 28.26
N GLU A 32 9.27 7.80 27.04
CA GLU A 32 10.12 8.93 26.69
C GLU A 32 9.33 10.18 26.31
N GLY A 33 9.97 11.35 26.47
CA GLY A 33 9.41 12.64 26.09
C GLY A 33 9.37 12.86 24.57
N PRO A 34 8.51 13.76 24.08
CA PRO A 34 8.40 14.07 22.65
C PRO A 34 9.64 14.82 22.13
N VAL A 35 9.92 14.65 20.84
CA VAL A 35 10.94 15.37 20.09
C VAL A 35 10.30 16.39 19.14
N SER A 36 11.05 17.44 18.80
CA SER A 36 10.66 18.47 17.82
C SER A 36 11.02 18.10 16.38
N ASP A 37 11.96 17.16 16.20
CA ASP A 37 12.56 16.83 14.91
C ASP A 37 12.66 15.32 14.73
N VAL A 38 12.33 14.86 13.52
CA VAL A 38 12.33 13.44 13.12
C VAL A 38 13.76 12.87 13.14
N ASP A 39 14.73 13.66 12.72
CA ASP A 39 16.15 13.29 12.67
C ASP A 39 16.89 14.02 13.79
N SER A 40 16.63 13.61 15.04
CA SER A 40 17.35 14.12 16.20
C SER A 40 18.52 13.20 16.54
N PRO A 41 19.75 13.49 16.07
CA PRO A 41 20.91 12.61 16.30
C PRO A 41 21.30 12.50 17.78
N GLN A 42 20.73 13.35 18.64
CA GLN A 42 20.97 13.34 20.07
C GLN A 42 20.08 12.33 20.83
N ASN A 43 18.97 11.88 20.23
CA ASN A 43 18.08 10.89 20.84
C ASN A 43 18.16 9.57 20.07
N ILE A 44 18.89 8.60 20.63
CA ILE A 44 19.09 7.27 20.05
C ILE A 44 17.75 6.52 19.91
N SER A 45 16.87 6.63 20.90
CA SER A 45 15.54 6.02 20.88
C SER A 45 14.67 6.58 19.76
N ALA A 46 14.73 7.89 19.50
CA ALA A 46 14.03 8.52 18.39
C ALA A 46 14.55 8.01 17.03
N MET A 47 15.87 7.86 16.89
CA MET A 47 16.47 7.28 15.68
C MET A 47 16.07 5.81 15.48
N ASN A 48 16.01 5.02 16.55
CA ASN A 48 15.57 3.62 16.50
C ASN A 48 14.08 3.53 16.17
N GLY A 49 13.25 4.42 16.73
CA GLY A 49 11.84 4.57 16.41
C GLY A 49 11.62 4.88 14.93
N LEU A 50 12.36 5.85 14.38
CA LEU A 50 12.31 6.22 12.96
C LEU A 50 12.68 5.03 12.04
N LYS A 51 13.76 4.32 12.35
CA LYS A 51 14.17 3.13 11.59
C LYS A 51 13.09 2.04 11.62
N THR A 52 12.49 1.83 12.80
CA THR A 52 11.41 0.86 12.98
C THR A 52 10.17 1.26 12.19
N LEU A 53 9.76 2.53 12.27
CA LEU A 53 8.62 3.06 11.52
C LEU A 53 8.80 2.85 10.00
N ARG A 54 9.97 3.22 9.46
CA ARG A 54 10.25 3.09 8.02
C ARG A 54 10.33 1.63 7.57
N ARG A 55 10.88 0.74 8.41
CA ARG A 55 10.91 -0.70 8.14
C ARG A 55 9.50 -1.28 8.10
N VAL A 56 8.68 -1.00 9.12
CA VAL A 56 7.30 -1.48 9.21
C VAL A 56 6.45 -0.89 8.08
N SER A 57 6.62 0.38 7.74
CA SER A 57 5.95 1.00 6.60
C SER A 57 6.24 0.25 5.30
N ARG A 58 7.52 -0.10 5.06
CA ARG A 58 7.90 -0.90 3.88
C ARG A 58 7.27 -2.29 3.91
N GLU A 59 7.30 -2.97 5.05
CA GLU A 59 6.72 -4.31 5.20
C GLU A 59 5.20 -4.31 4.93
N VAL A 60 4.48 -3.34 5.49
CA VAL A 60 3.04 -3.20 5.28
C VAL A 60 2.72 -2.88 3.82
N GLN A 61 3.44 -1.95 3.20
CA GLN A 61 3.21 -1.56 1.80
C GLN A 61 3.58 -2.68 0.80
N THR A 62 4.50 -3.57 1.15
CA THR A 62 4.88 -4.72 0.31
C THR A 62 3.72 -5.68 0.06
N ALA A 63 2.72 -5.74 0.95
CA ALA A 63 1.56 -6.59 0.75
C ALA A 63 0.69 -6.21 -0.46
N GLY A 64 0.84 -5.00 -1.00
CA GLY A 64 -0.01 -4.45 -2.05
C GLY A 64 -1.38 -4.04 -1.48
N TRP A 65 -1.67 -2.75 -1.57
CA TRP A 65 -2.95 -2.14 -1.19
C TRP A 65 -3.47 -1.30 -2.36
N TYR A 66 -4.77 -0.99 -2.34
CA TYR A 66 -5.41 -0.19 -3.39
C TYR A 66 -4.72 1.17 -3.65
N PHE A 67 -4.06 1.77 -2.65
CA PHE A 67 -3.44 3.08 -2.77
C PHE A 67 -2.01 3.03 -3.34
N ASN A 68 -1.33 1.89 -3.29
CA ASN A 68 0.05 1.76 -3.75
C ASN A 68 0.25 0.72 -4.85
N SER A 69 -0.84 0.10 -5.33
CA SER A 69 -0.85 -0.81 -6.47
C SER A 69 -1.29 -0.06 -7.71
N GLU A 70 -0.42 0.03 -8.70
CA GLU A 70 -0.70 0.63 -10.01
C GLU A 70 -0.84 -0.46 -11.07
N TYR A 71 -1.99 -0.50 -11.73
CA TYR A 71 -2.29 -1.46 -12.80
C TYR A 71 -2.15 -0.82 -14.19
N ASP A 72 -1.86 -1.64 -15.19
CA ASP A 72 -1.75 -1.24 -16.60
C ASP A 72 -0.70 -0.13 -16.89
N VAL A 73 0.41 -0.15 -16.16
CA VAL A 73 1.50 0.81 -16.36
C VAL A 73 2.35 0.36 -17.53
N THR A 74 2.48 1.21 -18.55
CA THR A 74 3.33 0.93 -19.71
C THR A 74 4.75 1.42 -19.46
N LEU A 75 5.70 0.48 -19.32
CA LEU A 75 7.11 0.82 -19.19
C LEU A 75 7.79 0.83 -20.56
N SER A 76 8.49 1.93 -20.84
CA SER A 76 9.22 2.13 -22.09
C SER A 76 10.69 1.78 -21.91
N LYS A 77 11.29 1.25 -22.98
CA LYS A 77 12.72 0.95 -23.04
C LYS A 77 13.57 2.20 -23.23
N ASP A 78 14.79 2.14 -22.74
CA ASP A 78 15.86 3.11 -23.00
C ASP A 78 16.55 2.83 -24.37
N GLN A 79 17.62 3.59 -24.64
CA GLN A 79 18.41 3.46 -25.87
C GLN A 79 19.18 2.13 -25.97
N ASP A 80 19.48 1.50 -24.83
CA ASP A 80 20.15 0.20 -24.73
C ASP A 80 19.15 -0.97 -24.80
N GLY A 81 17.86 -0.68 -24.97
CA GLY A 81 16.79 -1.68 -25.01
C GLY A 81 16.40 -2.25 -23.65
N LYS A 82 16.87 -1.64 -22.56
CA LYS A 82 16.52 -2.03 -21.18
C LYS A 82 15.38 -1.18 -20.67
N ILE A 83 14.65 -1.68 -19.69
CA ILE A 83 13.55 -0.94 -19.06
C ILE A 83 14.02 -0.49 -17.68
N PRO A 84 14.27 0.81 -17.45
CA PRO A 84 14.65 1.31 -16.14
C PRO A 84 13.46 1.23 -15.17
N VAL A 85 13.74 0.83 -13.94
CA VAL A 85 12.75 0.70 -12.88
C VAL A 85 13.16 1.59 -11.70
N GLY A 86 12.22 2.37 -11.19
CA GLY A 86 12.44 3.24 -10.04
C GLY A 86 12.80 2.50 -8.76
N ASN A 87 13.55 3.16 -7.87
CA ASN A 87 13.93 2.61 -6.56
C ASN A 87 12.76 2.54 -5.57
N ASP A 88 11.71 3.29 -5.85
CA ASP A 88 10.42 3.32 -5.15
C ASP A 88 9.60 2.05 -5.42
N VAL A 89 9.90 1.27 -6.45
CA VAL A 89 9.11 0.08 -6.76
C VAL A 89 9.46 -1.05 -5.79
N LEU A 90 8.46 -1.62 -5.11
CA LEU A 90 8.62 -2.77 -4.21
C LEU A 90 8.53 -4.08 -4.98
N GLU A 91 7.50 -4.22 -5.80
CA GLU A 91 7.19 -5.43 -6.56
C GLU A 91 6.70 -5.05 -7.96
N ILE A 92 6.98 -5.92 -8.94
CA ILE A 92 6.59 -5.77 -10.34
C ILE A 92 6.16 -7.11 -10.85
N ASP A 93 5.01 -7.15 -11.51
CA ASP A 93 4.52 -8.31 -12.26
C ASP A 93 4.07 -7.88 -13.66
N SER A 94 4.00 -8.81 -14.60
CA SER A 94 3.50 -8.54 -15.95
C SER A 94 1.96 -8.51 -15.97
N TYR A 95 1.40 -7.58 -16.74
CA TYR A 95 -0.04 -7.35 -16.78
C TYR A 95 -0.64 -7.54 -18.18
N GLY A 96 -1.92 -7.92 -18.22
CA GLY A 96 -2.70 -7.95 -19.46
C GLY A 96 -2.21 -8.96 -20.50
N SER A 97 -1.93 -8.49 -21.71
CA SER A 97 -1.44 -9.30 -22.83
C SER A 97 -0.05 -9.88 -22.59
N ASP A 98 0.74 -9.23 -21.73
CA ASP A 98 2.14 -9.57 -21.51
C ASP A 98 2.33 -10.50 -20.30
N LYS A 99 1.22 -10.95 -19.68
CA LYS A 99 1.17 -11.82 -18.49
C LYS A 99 1.91 -13.15 -18.64
N SER A 100 2.20 -13.58 -19.87
CA SER A 100 3.01 -14.79 -20.13
C SER A 100 4.51 -14.55 -19.93
N THR A 101 4.94 -13.30 -19.76
CA THR A 101 6.34 -12.92 -19.60
C THR A 101 6.63 -12.73 -18.12
N ASP A 102 7.37 -13.66 -17.51
CA ASP A 102 7.76 -13.52 -16.11
C ASP A 102 8.85 -12.45 -16.00
N VAL A 103 8.55 -11.37 -15.30
CA VAL A 103 9.46 -10.24 -15.13
C VAL A 103 9.78 -10.01 -13.66
N THR A 104 10.98 -9.51 -13.38
CA THR A 104 11.42 -9.12 -12.05
C THR A 104 12.33 -7.90 -12.13
N ARG A 105 12.45 -7.13 -11.06
CA ARG A 105 13.48 -6.09 -10.96
C ARG A 105 14.85 -6.71 -10.62
N ARG A 106 15.90 -6.32 -11.34
CA ARG A 106 17.32 -6.61 -10.99
C ARG A 106 18.22 -5.45 -11.38
N GLY A 107 19.06 -4.98 -10.45
CA GLY A 107 20.06 -3.95 -10.72
C GLY A 107 19.50 -2.61 -11.21
N GLY A 108 18.25 -2.27 -10.85
CA GLY A 108 17.58 -1.05 -11.30
C GLY A 108 16.90 -1.16 -12.67
N PHE A 109 16.90 -2.34 -13.29
CA PHE A 109 16.25 -2.60 -14.56
C PHE A 109 15.25 -3.75 -14.44
N LEU A 110 14.32 -3.82 -15.39
CA LEU A 110 13.46 -4.98 -15.57
C LEU A 110 14.28 -6.13 -16.17
N TYR A 111 14.05 -7.33 -15.66
CA TYR A 111 14.70 -8.56 -16.09
C TYR A 111 13.62 -9.58 -16.43
N ASN A 112 13.68 -10.13 -17.62
CA ASN A 112 12.80 -11.21 -18.06
C ASN A 112 13.39 -12.55 -17.60
N LEU A 113 12.64 -13.30 -16.79
CA LEU A 113 13.02 -14.61 -16.26
C LEU A 113 12.84 -15.74 -17.27
N SER A 114 11.88 -15.61 -18.19
CA SER A 114 11.62 -16.60 -19.24
C SER A 114 12.79 -16.67 -20.23
N ASP A 115 13.27 -15.52 -20.68
CA ASP A 115 14.34 -15.39 -21.67
C ASP A 115 15.71 -15.09 -21.04
N ASN A 116 15.77 -14.91 -19.72
CA ASN A 116 16.97 -14.57 -18.94
C ASN A 116 17.72 -13.33 -19.45
N THR A 117 16.99 -12.33 -19.96
CA THR A 117 17.56 -11.13 -20.62
C THR A 117 17.07 -9.83 -19.98
N PHE A 118 17.87 -8.77 -20.15
CA PHE A 118 17.50 -7.39 -19.81
C PHE A 118 16.95 -6.60 -21.01
N VAL A 119 17.03 -7.17 -22.21
CA VAL A 119 16.68 -6.47 -23.46
C VAL A 119 15.26 -6.83 -23.87
N PHE A 120 14.42 -5.81 -24.02
CA PHE A 120 13.04 -5.95 -24.46
C PHE A 120 12.87 -5.43 -25.89
N ALA A 121 12.11 -6.17 -26.71
CA ALA A 121 11.83 -5.76 -28.08
C ALA A 121 10.97 -4.48 -28.15
N GLY A 122 10.00 -4.36 -27.23
CA GLY A 122 9.06 -3.25 -27.15
C GLY A 122 8.74 -2.84 -25.71
N SER A 123 7.77 -1.93 -25.57
CA SER A 123 7.18 -1.59 -24.27
C SER A 123 6.40 -2.77 -23.71
N ILE A 124 6.42 -2.93 -22.38
CA ILE A 124 5.67 -3.96 -21.67
C ILE A 124 4.69 -3.32 -20.69
N LYS A 125 3.51 -3.91 -20.56
CA LYS A 125 2.53 -3.53 -19.54
C LYS A 125 2.81 -4.30 -18.25
N VAL A 126 2.91 -3.58 -17.14
CA VAL A 126 3.18 -4.15 -15.83
C VAL A 126 2.16 -3.68 -14.80
N GLU A 127 2.02 -4.49 -13.78
CA GLU A 127 1.47 -4.13 -12.49
C GLU A 127 2.65 -3.87 -11.55
N LEU A 128 2.58 -2.79 -10.78
CA LEU A 128 3.67 -2.43 -9.88
C LEU A 128 3.13 -1.96 -8.55
N ILE A 129 3.83 -2.34 -7.49
CA ILE A 129 3.58 -1.86 -6.13
C ILE A 129 4.64 -0.80 -5.83
N ARG A 130 4.23 0.45 -5.59
CA ARG A 130 5.14 1.53 -5.20
C ARG A 130 5.26 1.67 -3.69
N PHE A 131 6.43 2.11 -3.26
CA PHE A 131 6.66 2.59 -1.91
C PHE A 131 6.36 4.08 -1.86
N LEU A 132 5.27 4.42 -1.19
CA LEU A 132 4.84 5.79 -0.95
C LEU A 132 5.40 6.32 0.37
N SER A 133 5.57 7.64 0.43
CA SER A 133 5.93 8.32 1.67
C SER A 133 4.86 8.11 2.73
N PHE A 134 5.24 8.18 4.01
CA PHE A 134 4.30 8.07 5.12
C PHE A 134 3.20 9.14 5.07
N GLU A 135 3.49 10.29 4.48
CA GLU A 135 2.52 11.38 4.31
C GLU A 135 1.61 11.25 3.08
N ASP A 136 1.89 10.30 2.20
CA ASP A 136 1.09 10.07 0.97
C ASP A 136 0.12 8.90 1.12
N ILE A 137 0.20 8.15 2.22
CA ILE A 137 -0.68 7.01 2.51
C ILE A 137 -1.95 7.43 3.28
N PRO A 138 -3.06 6.68 3.19
CA PRO A 138 -4.29 6.99 3.91
C PRO A 138 -4.13 6.86 5.42
N GLU A 139 -4.94 7.59 6.20
CA GLU A 139 -4.87 7.62 7.66
C GLU A 139 -5.06 6.24 8.31
N SER A 140 -5.91 5.39 7.71
CA SER A 140 -6.11 4.01 8.15
C SER A 140 -4.81 3.20 8.08
N ALA A 141 -4.02 3.40 7.03
CA ALA A 141 -2.71 2.75 6.87
C ALA A 141 -1.68 3.34 7.82
N ARG A 142 -1.65 4.67 8.01
CA ARG A 142 -0.77 5.33 8.98
C ARG A 142 -1.00 4.80 10.39
N THR A 143 -2.25 4.73 10.82
CA THR A 143 -2.64 4.23 12.13
C THR A 143 -2.16 2.80 12.35
N TYR A 144 -2.38 1.92 11.38
CA TYR A 144 -1.92 0.53 11.46
C TYR A 144 -0.39 0.43 11.53
N ILE A 145 0.33 1.18 10.70
CA ILE A 145 1.79 1.22 10.70
C ILE A 145 2.33 1.71 12.05
N VAL A 146 1.75 2.76 12.63
CA VAL A 146 2.18 3.31 13.93
C VAL A 146 1.96 2.31 15.06
N ILE A 147 0.79 1.65 15.10
CA ILE A 147 0.47 0.64 16.13
C ILE A 147 1.44 -0.55 16.03
N LYS A 148 1.63 -1.08 14.82
CA LYS A 148 2.54 -2.21 14.58
C LYS A 148 4.00 -1.84 14.90
N ALA A 149 4.45 -0.66 14.45
CA ALA A 149 5.78 -0.15 14.75
C ALA A 149 5.98 0.09 16.26
N GLY A 150 4.95 0.58 16.97
CA GLY A 150 5.01 0.81 18.41
C GLY A 150 5.17 -0.47 19.20
N ARG A 151 4.47 -1.53 18.80
CA ARG A 151 4.64 -2.86 19.41
C ARG A 151 6.07 -3.39 19.20
N GLU A 152 6.55 -3.37 17.96
CA GLU A 152 7.90 -3.86 17.64
C GLU A 152 9.00 -3.03 18.30
N PHE A 153 8.84 -1.71 18.34
CA PHE A 153 9.78 -0.80 18.99
C PHE A 153 9.82 -1.03 20.50
N ALA A 154 8.66 -1.12 21.16
CA ALA A 154 8.59 -1.43 22.59
C ALA A 154 9.23 -2.78 22.93
N HIS A 155 9.02 -3.81 22.10
CA HIS A 155 9.66 -5.12 22.27
C HIS A 155 11.19 -5.07 22.11
N GLN A 156 11.71 -4.23 21.21
CA GLN A 156 13.14 -4.07 20.97
C GLN A 156 13.86 -3.33 22.10
N GLU A 157 13.29 -2.25 22.62
CA GLU A 157 13.93 -1.38 23.61
C GLU A 157 13.81 -1.91 25.05
N ILE A 158 12.64 -2.43 25.44
CA ILE A 158 12.37 -2.84 26.83
C ILE A 158 12.86 -4.27 27.10
N GLY A 159 13.05 -5.08 26.04
CA GLY A 159 13.34 -6.50 26.18
C GLY A 159 12.15 -7.28 26.76
N ALA A 160 12.18 -8.61 26.62
CA ALA A 160 11.11 -9.52 27.05
C ALA A 160 10.92 -9.64 28.59
N SER A 161 11.17 -8.57 29.35
CA SER A 161 10.86 -8.53 30.79
C SER A 161 9.40 -8.12 30.98
N ASP A 162 8.54 -9.14 30.94
CA ASP A 162 7.34 -9.33 31.74
C ASP A 162 7.11 -8.22 32.81
N GLY A 163 6.44 -7.11 32.48
CA GLY A 163 6.21 -6.08 33.51
C GLY A 163 5.74 -4.66 33.16
N LEU A 164 5.59 -4.23 31.91
CA LEU A 164 5.02 -2.90 31.57
C LEU A 164 3.81 -2.97 30.61
N GLY A 165 2.92 -3.93 30.86
CA GLY A 165 1.66 -4.15 30.13
C GLY A 165 0.58 -3.06 30.28
N GLY A 166 0.94 -1.78 30.29
CA GLY A 166 -0.01 -0.66 30.48
C GLY A 166 -0.02 0.41 29.38
N PHE A 167 1.11 0.68 28.72
CA PHE A 167 1.23 1.78 27.75
C PHE A 167 1.61 1.34 26.32
N GLY A 168 1.98 0.08 26.14
CA GLY A 168 2.27 -0.50 24.83
C GLY A 168 0.99 -0.91 24.09
N PHE A 169 1.03 -0.82 22.76
CA PHE A 169 -0.05 -1.35 21.92
C PHE A 169 -0.18 -2.87 22.09
N ASN A 170 -1.40 -3.36 22.25
CA ASN A 170 -1.66 -4.78 22.36
C ASN A 170 -1.90 -5.42 20.98
N GLU A 171 -1.74 -6.73 20.87
CA GLU A 171 -2.07 -7.49 19.65
C GLU A 171 -3.53 -7.28 19.22
N ALA A 172 -4.44 -7.08 20.17
CA ALA A 172 -5.83 -6.75 19.90
C ALA A 172 -6.02 -5.40 19.19
N ASP A 173 -5.19 -4.40 19.50
CA ASP A 173 -5.25 -3.07 18.86
C ASP A 173 -4.66 -3.10 17.45
N GLU A 174 -3.60 -3.89 17.24
CA GLU A 174 -3.08 -4.18 15.91
C GLU A 174 -4.10 -4.92 15.05
N ALA A 175 -4.76 -5.95 15.60
CA ALA A 175 -5.80 -6.67 14.88
C ALA A 175 -6.98 -5.75 14.52
N ARG A 176 -7.41 -4.88 15.44
CA ARG A 176 -8.48 -3.90 15.19
C ARG A 176 -8.10 -2.92 14.08
N SER A 177 -6.89 -2.37 14.12
CA SER A 177 -6.43 -1.43 13.10
C SER A 177 -6.25 -2.09 11.73
N LEU A 178 -5.81 -3.35 11.69
CA LEU A 178 -5.78 -4.13 10.46
C LEU A 178 -7.18 -4.36 9.88
N ILE A 179 -8.18 -4.67 10.73
CA ILE A 179 -9.57 -4.80 10.29
C ILE A 179 -10.08 -3.49 9.68
N ILE A 180 -9.79 -2.35 10.32
CA ILE A 180 -10.17 -1.02 9.80
C ILE A 180 -9.52 -0.77 8.43
N LEU A 181 -8.22 -1.08 8.29
CA LEU A 181 -7.50 -0.94 7.03
C LEU A 181 -8.10 -1.82 5.92
N LYS A 182 -8.44 -3.09 6.23
CA LYS A 182 -9.10 -4.00 5.28
C LYS A 182 -10.51 -3.55 4.91
N ASN A 183 -11.28 -3.01 5.85
CA ASN A 183 -12.59 -2.45 5.55
C ASN A 183 -12.48 -1.22 4.64
N HIS A 184 -11.49 -0.37 4.88
CA HIS A 184 -11.20 0.78 4.04
C HIS A 184 -10.81 0.35 2.62
N GLU A 185 -9.95 -0.67 2.51
CA GLU A 185 -9.64 -1.29 1.23
C GLU A 185 -10.87 -1.87 0.54
N GLY A 186 -11.72 -2.62 1.25
CA GLY A 186 -12.94 -3.19 0.68
C GLY A 186 -13.91 -2.14 0.14
N ASN A 187 -13.99 -0.97 0.80
CA ASN A 187 -14.83 0.14 0.36
C ASN A 187 -14.25 0.90 -0.84
N ASN A 188 -12.93 1.00 -0.95
CA ASN A 188 -12.25 1.84 -1.95
C ASN A 188 -11.73 1.07 -3.17
N ALA A 189 -11.42 -0.21 -3.00
CA ALA A 189 -10.89 -1.05 -4.08
C ALA A 189 -11.99 -1.52 -5.05
N ASP A 190 -13.26 -1.14 -4.82
CA ASP A 190 -14.43 -1.46 -5.66
C ASP A 190 -14.44 -2.93 -6.14
N HIS A 191 -14.02 -3.85 -5.26
CA HIS A 191 -13.93 -5.27 -5.56
C HIS A 191 -15.33 -5.88 -5.68
N ASN A 192 -15.87 -5.90 -6.90
CA ASN A 192 -17.14 -6.53 -7.18
C ASN A 192 -16.98 -8.04 -7.40
N ILE A 193 -17.58 -8.86 -6.53
CA ILE A 193 -17.58 -10.33 -6.67
C ILE A 193 -18.32 -10.80 -7.92
N LEU A 194 -19.33 -10.05 -8.40
CA LEU A 194 -20.18 -10.45 -9.52
C LEU A 194 -19.58 -10.11 -10.90
N THR A 195 -18.86 -9.00 -11.00
CA THR A 195 -18.32 -8.48 -12.27
C THR A 195 -16.78 -8.45 -12.31
N GLY A 196 -16.10 -8.51 -11.17
CA GLY A 196 -14.63 -8.48 -11.08
C GLY A 196 -13.96 -9.85 -11.11
N SER A 197 -14.70 -10.94 -10.88
CA SER A 197 -14.15 -12.30 -10.96
C SER A 197 -14.49 -12.95 -12.31
N ARG A 198 -13.47 -13.36 -13.09
CA ARG A 198 -13.66 -14.09 -14.36
C ARG A 198 -14.48 -15.38 -14.18
N GLY A 199 -14.46 -15.97 -12.99
CA GLY A 199 -15.24 -17.17 -12.66
C GLY A 199 -16.73 -16.91 -12.53
N THR A 200 -17.12 -15.81 -11.88
CA THR A 200 -18.53 -15.41 -11.74
C THR A 200 -19.06 -14.78 -13.02
N LEU A 201 -18.26 -13.99 -13.75
CA LEU A 201 -18.59 -13.46 -15.09
C LEU A 201 -19.05 -14.55 -16.06
N LYS A 202 -18.36 -15.70 -16.10
CA LYS A 202 -18.77 -16.84 -16.93
C LYS A 202 -20.11 -17.45 -16.53
N VAL A 203 -20.54 -17.28 -15.29
CA VAL A 203 -21.82 -17.79 -14.79
C VAL A 203 -22.97 -16.83 -15.12
N ILE A 204 -22.75 -15.52 -15.00
CA ILE A 204 -23.75 -14.48 -15.36
C ILE A 204 -23.89 -14.26 -16.88
N ASP A 205 -22.83 -14.44 -17.68
CA ASP A 205 -22.88 -14.27 -19.15
C ASP A 205 -23.57 -15.43 -19.89
N ARG A 206 -24.12 -16.42 -19.17
CA ARG A 206 -24.81 -17.56 -19.78
C ARG A 206 -26.18 -17.23 -20.36
N THR A 207 -26.72 -16.04 -20.09
CA THR A 207 -28.05 -15.61 -20.55
C THR A 207 -28.03 -14.77 -21.83
N GLY A 208 -26.86 -14.33 -22.31
CA GLY A 208 -26.74 -13.48 -23.51
C GLY A 208 -26.74 -14.22 -24.86
N LEU A 209 -26.44 -15.53 -24.88
CA LEU A 209 -26.30 -16.32 -26.12
C LEU A 209 -27.59 -16.99 -26.63
N ILE A 210 -28.72 -16.82 -25.94
CA ILE A 210 -30.00 -17.48 -26.29
C ILE A 210 -30.96 -16.54 -27.05
N GLY A 211 -30.49 -15.37 -27.50
CA GLY A 211 -31.30 -14.40 -28.26
C GLY A 211 -31.29 -14.56 -29.79
N GLY A 212 -30.48 -15.46 -30.35
CA GLY A 212 -30.14 -15.47 -31.79
C GLY A 212 -30.61 -16.65 -32.64
N MET A 213 -31.31 -17.66 -32.09
CA MET A 213 -31.59 -18.91 -32.82
C MET A 213 -33.07 -19.34 -32.85
N MET A 214 -33.98 -18.40 -33.13
CA MET A 214 -35.36 -18.73 -33.53
C MET A 214 -35.62 -18.27 -34.98
N GLN A 215 -34.98 -18.95 -35.94
CA GLN A 215 -35.55 -19.12 -37.27
C GLN A 215 -35.80 -20.61 -37.50
N PHE A 216 -36.92 -21.10 -36.97
CA PHE A 216 -37.45 -22.39 -37.37
C PHE A 216 -38.14 -22.23 -38.72
N ASN A 217 -37.41 -22.64 -39.74
CA ASN A 217 -37.90 -22.93 -41.08
C ASN A 217 -39.09 -23.89 -40.99
N THR A 218 -40.30 -23.41 -41.30
CA THR A 218 -41.48 -24.27 -41.46
C THR A 218 -41.61 -24.60 -42.94
N ILE A 219 -41.11 -25.78 -43.34
CA ILE A 219 -41.34 -26.35 -44.68
C ILE A 219 -42.59 -27.22 -44.62
N GLY A 220 -43.62 -26.80 -45.36
CA GLY A 220 -44.61 -27.57 -46.10
C GLY A 220 -45.16 -28.89 -45.54
N ARG A 221 -46.43 -28.85 -45.14
CA ARG A 221 -47.54 -29.51 -45.86
C ARG A 221 -48.86 -28.83 -45.55
#